data_AF-A0A3M7MDI6-F1
#
_entry.id   AF-A0A3M7MDI6-F1
#
_cell.length_a   1.000
_cell.length_b   1.000
_cell.length_c   1.000
_cell.angle_alpha   90.00
_cell.angle_beta   90.00
_cell.angle_gamma   90.00
#
_symmetry.space_group_name_H-M   'P 1'
#
loop_
_entity.id
_entity.type
_entity.pdbx_description
1 polymer ?
#
loop_
_entity_poly.entity_id
_entity_poly.type
_entity_poly.pdbx_seq_one_letter_code
_entity_poly.pdbx_strand_id
1 'polypeptide(L)'
;MSYPKSDTSILDVELNAEFWVRQLVVAMINLEDVKDTDNSSAVQLFDPEEYDSLLLEAVGREIFLALIDRCKNGFRGPCRCNKALEPNGGLEADVTASCAERMQNVVSVLSCNKRVAEDMLFDSWKIRLLVNHPLAYDNDDEQEESDDQRRRRLEFERDRLKRIEEELLIRRANLLNYTKE
;
A
#
# COMPACT_ATOMS: atom_id res chain seq x y z
N MET A 1 19.22 6.91 14.22
CA MET A 1 18.28 8.04 14.21
C MET A 1 18.99 9.23 13.57
N SER A 2 18.60 9.62 12.35
CA SER A 2 18.94 10.96 11.84
C SER A 2 18.35 11.99 12.82
N TYR A 3 19.19 12.85 13.40
CA TYR A 3 18.72 13.90 14.29
C TYR A 3 18.08 15.00 13.43
N PRO A 4 16.83 15.43 13.70
CA PRO A 4 16.15 16.47 12.93
C PRO A 4 16.93 17.79 12.81
N LYS A 5 17.87 18.02 13.74
CA LYS A 5 18.72 19.22 13.79
C LYS A 5 19.95 19.17 12.88
N SER A 6 20.32 17.98 12.38
CA SER A 6 21.48 17.80 11.50
C SER A 6 21.12 17.57 10.04
N ASP A 7 19.84 17.31 9.75
CA ASP A 7 19.38 17.08 8.39
C ASP A 7 19.12 18.40 7.66
N THR A 8 20.13 18.86 6.92
CA THR A 8 20.06 20.10 6.14
C THR A 8 19.07 20.01 4.98
N SER A 9 18.72 18.80 4.53
CA SER A 9 17.84 18.60 3.37
C SER A 9 16.38 18.94 3.67
N ILE A 10 15.98 19.02 4.95
CA ILE A 10 14.61 19.42 5.33
C ILE A 10 14.27 20.79 4.74
N LEU A 11 15.17 21.76 4.87
CA LEU A 11 14.93 23.12 4.38
C LEU A 11 14.81 23.14 2.85
N ASP A 12 15.68 22.41 2.16
CA ASP A 12 15.66 22.34 0.70
C ASP A 12 14.37 21.69 0.18
N VAL A 13 13.89 20.62 0.84
CA VAL A 13 12.62 19.98 0.50
C VAL A 13 11.44 20.90 0.78
N GLU A 14 11.42 21.63 1.90
CA GLU A 14 10.38 22.60 2.23
C GLU A 14 10.30 23.77 1.25
N LEU A 15 11.45 24.33 0.86
CA LEU A 15 11.52 25.44 -0.10
C LEU A 15 11.05 25.03 -1.50
N ASN A 16 11.13 23.74 -1.82
CA ASN A 16 10.72 23.17 -3.11
C ASN A 16 9.40 22.38 -3.00
N ALA A 17 8.50 22.75 -2.09
CA ALA A 17 7.27 22.01 -1.82
C ALA A 17 6.44 21.71 -3.08
N GLU A 18 6.19 22.70 -3.92
CA GLU A 18 5.36 22.54 -5.13
C GLU A 18 6.03 21.65 -6.19
N PHE A 19 7.37 21.60 -6.21
CA PHE A 19 8.09 20.64 -7.05
C PHE A 19 7.83 19.22 -6.55
N TRP A 20 7.97 18.97 -5.25
CA TRP A 20 7.77 17.64 -4.68
C TRP A 20 6.32 17.17 -4.74
N VAL A 21 5.34 18.05 -4.49
CA VAL A 21 3.92 17.72 -4.66
C VAL A 21 3.64 17.29 -6.10
N ARG A 22 4.19 18.01 -7.09
CA ARG A 22 4.08 17.60 -8.50
C ARG A 22 4.72 16.24 -8.76
N GLN A 23 5.91 15.96 -8.19
CA GLN A 23 6.55 14.65 -8.32
C GLN A 23 5.70 13.52 -7.70
N LEU A 24 5.08 13.76 -6.55
CA LEU A 24 4.17 12.80 -5.92
C LEU A 24 2.96 12.50 -6.79
N VAL A 25 2.32 13.52 -7.36
CA VAL A 25 1.19 13.33 -8.29
C VAL A 25 1.61 12.56 -9.53
N VAL A 26 2.73 12.93 -10.15
CA VAL A 26 3.28 12.23 -11.34
C VAL A 26 3.59 10.77 -11.01
N ALA A 27 4.17 10.50 -9.83
CA ALA A 27 4.45 9.14 -9.39
C ALA A 27 3.15 8.33 -9.21
N MET A 28 2.12 8.91 -8.58
CA MET A 28 0.83 8.22 -8.40
C MET A 28 0.19 7.81 -9.73
N ILE A 29 0.25 8.66 -10.76
CA ILE A 29 -0.31 8.37 -12.10
C ILE A 29 0.64 7.64 -13.04
N ASN A 30 1.86 7.29 -12.61
CA ASN A 30 2.78 6.52 -13.45
C ASN A 30 2.23 5.10 -13.68
N LEU A 31 2.00 4.73 -14.93
CA LEU A 31 1.56 3.39 -15.33
C LEU A 31 2.67 2.60 -16.03
N GLU A 32 3.87 3.18 -16.19
CA GLU A 32 5.02 2.53 -16.80
C GLU A 32 5.88 1.80 -15.74
N ASP A 33 6.35 0.59 -16.06
CA ASP A 33 7.19 -0.24 -15.18
C ASP A 33 6.64 -0.43 -13.76
N VAL A 34 5.30 -0.53 -13.64
CA VAL A 34 4.62 -0.83 -12.37
C VAL A 34 4.73 -2.31 -12.03
N LYS A 35 4.80 -2.62 -10.73
CA LYS A 35 4.84 -3.99 -10.18
C LYS A 35 3.49 -4.69 -10.24
N ASP A 36 2.42 -3.90 -10.25
CA ASP A 36 1.05 -4.42 -10.32
C ASP A 36 0.72 -4.99 -11.68
N THR A 37 -0.11 -6.02 -11.71
CA THR A 37 -0.65 -6.56 -12.97
C THR A 37 -1.52 -5.52 -13.68
N ASP A 38 -1.39 -5.43 -15.02
CA ASP A 38 -2.06 -4.43 -15.88
C ASP A 38 -3.58 -4.31 -15.68
N ASN A 39 -4.26 -5.37 -15.27
CA ASN A 39 -5.72 -5.39 -15.06
C ASN A 39 -6.14 -5.33 -13.59
N SER A 40 -5.22 -4.97 -12.69
CA SER A 40 -5.57 -4.79 -11.28
C SER A 40 -6.48 -3.57 -11.11
N SER A 41 -7.39 -3.64 -10.12
CA SER A 41 -8.25 -2.49 -9.78
C SER A 41 -7.44 -1.25 -9.42
N ALA A 42 -6.27 -1.46 -8.79
CA ALA A 42 -5.36 -0.39 -8.41
C ALA A 42 -4.83 0.34 -9.65
N VAL A 43 -4.38 -0.37 -10.69
CA VAL A 43 -3.91 0.24 -11.95
C VAL A 43 -5.04 1.02 -12.63
N GLN A 44 -6.24 0.44 -12.74
CA GLN A 44 -7.40 1.07 -13.37
C GLN A 44 -7.81 2.38 -12.69
N LEU A 45 -7.64 2.48 -11.36
CA LEU A 45 -7.97 3.70 -10.61
C LEU A 45 -7.12 4.91 -11.02
N PHE A 46 -5.92 4.67 -11.57
CA PHE A 46 -5.00 5.72 -12.01
C PHE A 46 -5.01 5.94 -13.52
N ASP A 47 -5.97 5.36 -14.24
CA ASP A 47 -6.20 5.69 -15.64
C ASP A 47 -6.66 7.15 -15.79
N PRO A 48 -6.20 7.88 -16.83
CA PRO A 48 -6.54 9.29 -17.05
C PRO A 48 -8.04 9.61 -17.12
N GLU A 49 -8.89 8.63 -17.39
CA GLU A 49 -10.34 8.79 -17.47
C GLU A 49 -11.05 8.56 -16.12
N GLU A 50 -10.38 7.93 -15.15
CA GLU A 50 -10.98 7.47 -13.89
C GLU A 50 -10.58 8.33 -12.68
N TYR A 51 -9.36 8.87 -12.64
CA TYR A 51 -8.90 9.61 -11.47
C TYR A 51 -9.39 11.08 -11.42
N ASP A 52 -9.57 11.59 -10.21
CA ASP A 52 -9.74 13.02 -9.94
C ASP A 52 -8.39 13.69 -9.67
N SER A 53 -7.96 14.56 -10.60
CA SER A 53 -6.70 15.31 -10.48
C SER A 53 -6.60 16.17 -9.22
N LEU A 54 -7.72 16.72 -8.72
CA LEU A 54 -7.73 17.53 -7.50
C LEU A 54 -7.56 16.68 -6.25
N LEU A 55 -8.14 15.48 -6.24
CA LEU A 55 -7.95 14.51 -5.18
C LEU A 55 -6.48 14.07 -5.11
N LEU A 56 -5.85 13.77 -6.26
CA LEU A 56 -4.44 13.41 -6.32
C LEU A 56 -3.53 14.52 -5.81
N GLU A 57 -3.78 15.78 -6.20
CA GLU A 57 -3.01 16.91 -5.68
C GLU A 57 -3.19 17.06 -4.16
N ALA A 58 -4.42 16.93 -3.65
CA ALA A 58 -4.70 17.00 -2.23
C ALA A 58 -3.95 15.92 -1.45
N VAL A 59 -3.99 14.67 -1.92
CA VAL A 59 -3.27 13.54 -1.32
C VAL A 59 -1.75 13.74 -1.41
N GLY A 60 -1.24 14.24 -2.54
CA GLY A 60 0.17 14.61 -2.68
C GLY A 60 0.62 15.66 -1.66
N ARG A 61 -0.23 16.66 -1.39
CA ARG A 61 0.02 17.66 -0.32
C ARG A 61 -0.02 17.04 1.07
N GLU A 62 -0.94 16.11 1.35
CA GLU A 62 -1.01 15.39 2.62
C GLU A 62 0.24 14.55 2.88
N ILE A 63 0.70 13.79 1.87
CA ILE A 63 1.94 13.01 1.93
C ILE A 63 3.13 13.92 2.20
N PHE A 64 3.24 15.04 1.48
CA PHE A 64 4.31 16.01 1.66
C PHE A 64 4.35 16.55 3.11
N LEU A 65 3.21 17.03 3.62
CA LEU A 65 3.11 17.56 4.98
C LEU A 65 3.44 16.50 6.03
N ALA A 66 2.95 15.27 5.84
CA ALA A 66 3.25 14.15 6.73
C ALA A 66 4.74 13.81 6.75
N LEU A 67 5.42 13.86 5.60
CA LEU A 67 6.85 13.61 5.49
C LEU A 67 7.67 14.68 6.21
N ILE A 68 7.37 15.96 5.99
CA ILE A 68 8.06 17.07 6.67
C ILE A 68 7.88 16.97 8.18
N ASP A 69 6.65 16.73 8.66
CA ASP A 69 6.39 16.52 10.08
C ASP A 69 7.17 15.32 10.62
N ARG A 70 7.23 14.21 9.86
CA ARG A 70 7.99 13.03 10.23
C ARG A 70 9.49 13.32 10.37
N CYS A 71 10.07 14.12 9.47
CA CYS A 71 11.48 14.48 9.52
C CYS A 71 11.82 15.45 10.66
N LYS A 72 10.92 16.40 10.96
CA LYS A 72 11.12 17.37 12.05
C LYS A 72 10.87 16.80 13.44
N ASN A 73 9.84 15.98 13.57
CA ASN A 73 9.26 15.61 14.86
C ASN A 73 9.33 14.10 15.15
N GLY A 74 9.87 13.30 14.23
CA GLY A 74 9.95 11.85 14.40
C GLY A 74 8.62 11.13 14.17
N PHE A 75 8.66 9.80 14.16
CA PHE A 75 7.45 8.97 14.12
C PHE A 75 6.76 8.96 15.49
N ARG A 76 5.44 9.18 15.51
CA ARG A 76 4.64 9.25 16.75
C ARG A 76 3.55 8.18 16.83
N GLY A 77 3.71 7.09 16.08
CA GLY A 77 2.82 5.93 16.14
C GLY A 77 3.28 4.84 17.12
N PRO A 78 2.48 3.77 17.30
CA PRO A 78 2.90 2.62 18.09
C PRO A 78 4.20 2.00 17.55
N CYS A 79 5.15 1.65 18.41
CA CYS A 79 6.45 1.10 17.99
C CYS A 79 6.32 -0.16 17.12
N ARG A 80 5.31 -1.00 17.39
CA ARG A 80 5.01 -2.21 16.59
C ARG A 80 4.61 -1.94 15.14
N CYS A 81 4.27 -0.70 14.81
CA CYS A 81 3.92 -0.29 13.44
C CYS A 81 5.11 0.39 12.75
N ASN A 82 6.27 0.50 13.42
CA ASN A 82 7.44 1.15 12.86
C ASN A 82 8.40 0.10 12.29
N LYS A 83 8.12 -0.36 11.05
CA LYS A 83 8.93 -1.37 10.36
C LYS A 83 10.42 -0.97 10.25
N ALA A 84 10.76 0.33 10.23
CA ALA A 84 12.15 0.79 10.23
C ALA A 84 12.94 0.38 11.48
N LEU A 85 12.29 0.02 12.59
CA LEU A 85 12.97 -0.44 13.81
C LEU A 85 13.19 -1.96 13.84
N GLU A 86 12.75 -2.69 12.81
CA GLU A 86 12.84 -4.15 12.79
C GLU A 86 14.25 -4.60 12.41
N PRO A 87 14.99 -5.28 13.33
CA PRO A 87 16.42 -5.54 13.17
C PRO A 87 16.80 -6.59 12.12
N ASN A 88 15.82 -7.26 11.50
CA ASN A 88 16.03 -8.28 10.46
C ASN A 88 15.38 -7.90 9.12
N GLY A 89 14.80 -6.69 9.01
CA GLY A 89 14.03 -6.30 7.83
C GLY A 89 14.86 -5.69 6.69
N GLY A 90 16.15 -5.39 6.91
CA GLY A 90 16.96 -4.67 5.92
C GLY A 90 16.51 -3.21 5.72
N LEU A 91 15.71 -2.67 6.64
CA LEU A 91 15.08 -1.34 6.56
C LEU A 91 15.87 -0.29 7.36
N GLU A 92 17.12 -0.57 7.73
CA GLU A 92 17.97 0.35 8.49
C GLU A 92 18.21 1.66 7.72
N ALA A 93 18.17 1.60 6.39
CA ALA A 93 18.27 2.77 5.53
C ALA A 93 17.14 3.78 5.82
N ASP A 94 15.93 3.33 6.14
CA ASP A 94 14.83 4.23 6.53
C ASP A 94 15.04 4.86 7.91
N VAL A 95 15.94 4.34 8.76
CA VAL A 95 16.25 4.96 10.06
C VAL A 95 17.21 6.13 9.91
N THR A 96 18.11 6.04 8.93
CA THR A 96 19.18 7.02 8.70
C THR A 96 18.93 7.96 7.54
N ALA A 97 17.95 7.67 6.68
CA ALA A 97 17.60 8.50 5.54
C ALA A 97 17.31 9.95 5.94
N SER A 98 17.93 10.87 5.20
CA SER A 98 17.61 12.29 5.17
C SER A 98 16.20 12.53 4.63
N CYS A 99 15.69 13.74 4.81
CA CYS A 99 14.41 14.18 4.28
C CYS A 99 14.33 14.05 2.76
N ALA A 100 15.40 14.44 2.05
CA ALA A 100 15.46 14.31 0.60
C ALA A 100 15.47 12.85 0.14
N GLU A 101 16.31 12.00 0.74
CA GLU A 101 16.35 10.56 0.41
C GLU A 101 14.99 9.89 0.68
N ARG A 102 14.37 10.21 1.82
CA ARG A 102 13.04 9.70 2.17
C ARG A 102 11.97 10.15 1.18
N MET A 103 11.99 11.40 0.74
CA MET A 103 11.07 11.91 -0.29
C MET A 103 11.25 11.16 -1.60
N GLN A 104 12.50 10.93 -2.02
CA GLN A 104 12.81 10.14 -3.21
C GLN A 104 12.32 8.69 -3.09
N ASN A 105 12.50 8.05 -1.93
CA ASN A 105 12.00 6.70 -1.68
C ASN A 105 10.46 6.65 -1.76
N VAL A 106 9.76 7.63 -1.19
CA VAL A 106 8.29 7.72 -1.29
C VAL A 106 7.84 7.88 -2.75
N VAL A 107 8.47 8.78 -3.50
CA VAL A 107 8.19 8.97 -4.94
C VAL A 107 8.44 7.67 -5.70
N SER A 108 9.55 6.98 -5.45
CA SER A 108 9.89 5.71 -6.09
C SER A 108 8.83 4.64 -5.85
N VAL A 109 8.41 4.45 -4.59
CA VAL A 109 7.39 3.47 -4.22
C VAL A 109 6.05 3.77 -4.89
N LEU A 110 5.61 5.03 -4.86
CA LEU A 110 4.34 5.43 -5.49
C LEU A 110 4.39 5.28 -7.02
N SER A 111 5.57 5.44 -7.63
CA SER A 111 5.76 5.30 -9.06
C SER A 111 5.58 3.85 -9.51
N CYS A 112 6.08 2.88 -8.75
CA CYS A 112 6.09 1.47 -9.16
C CYS A 112 4.98 0.61 -8.51
N ASN A 113 4.32 1.05 -7.44
CA ASN A 113 3.30 0.25 -6.73
C ASN A 113 1.97 1.02 -6.60
N LYS A 114 1.04 0.73 -7.51
CA LYS A 114 -0.28 1.36 -7.59
C LYS A 114 -1.19 0.94 -6.43
N ARG A 115 -1.05 -0.26 -5.87
CA ARG A 115 -1.79 -0.65 -4.66
C ARG A 115 -1.42 0.24 -3.48
N VAL A 116 -0.14 0.59 -3.34
CA VAL A 116 0.31 1.56 -2.32
C VAL A 116 -0.23 2.95 -2.63
N ALA A 117 -0.22 3.38 -3.89
CA ALA A 117 -0.81 4.66 -4.27
C ALA A 117 -2.33 4.73 -3.98
N GLU A 118 -3.08 3.65 -4.26
CA GLU A 118 -4.51 3.51 -3.94
C GLU A 118 -4.74 3.61 -2.43
N ASP A 119 -3.93 2.91 -1.63
CA ASP A 119 -3.99 2.98 -0.17
C ASP A 119 -3.83 4.42 0.37
N MET A 120 -3.01 5.25 -0.29
CA MET A 120 -2.83 6.65 0.11
C MET A 120 -4.07 7.51 -0.15
N LEU A 121 -4.92 7.16 -1.13
CA LEU A 121 -6.13 7.92 -1.44
C LEU A 121 -7.18 7.82 -0.33
N PHE A 122 -7.19 6.69 0.39
CA PHE A 122 -8.31 6.33 1.28
C PHE A 122 -7.92 6.17 2.75
N ASP A 123 -6.62 6.12 3.08
CA ASP A 123 -6.17 5.91 4.46
C ASP A 123 -4.98 6.81 4.85
N SER A 124 -5.28 7.93 5.52
CA SER A 124 -4.27 8.85 6.06
C SER A 124 -3.35 8.22 7.10
N TRP A 125 -3.73 7.10 7.74
CA TRP A 125 -2.82 6.36 8.61
C TRP A 125 -1.73 5.67 7.80
N LYS A 126 -2.07 5.10 6.64
CA LYS A 126 -1.08 4.51 5.72
C LYS A 126 -0.12 5.55 5.16
N ILE A 127 -0.57 6.79 4.93
CA ILE A 127 0.34 7.92 4.60
C ILE A 127 1.44 8.06 5.66
N ARG A 128 1.08 8.04 6.95
CA ARG A 128 2.04 8.19 8.05
C ARG A 128 3.03 7.03 8.14
N LEU A 129 2.60 5.82 7.76
CA LEU A 129 3.45 4.64 7.71
C LEU A 129 4.40 4.72 6.51
N LEU A 130 3.89 5.02 5.32
CA LEU A 130 4.65 5.17 4.09
C LEU A 130 5.79 6.18 4.26
N VAL A 131 5.51 7.39 4.75
CA VAL A 131 6.58 8.39 4.94
C VAL A 131 7.57 7.99 6.05
N ASN A 132 7.19 7.10 6.97
CA ASN A 132 8.08 6.64 8.03
C ASN A 132 9.03 5.51 7.59
N HIS A 133 8.57 4.59 6.75
CA HIS A 133 9.37 3.45 6.25
C HIS A 133 9.02 3.11 4.79
N PRO A 134 9.33 3.99 3.83
CA PRO A 134 8.96 3.76 2.44
C PRO A 134 9.56 2.47 1.87
N LEU A 135 10.77 2.07 2.27
CA LEU A 135 11.43 0.88 1.72
C LEU A 135 10.73 -0.43 2.12
N ALA A 136 9.92 -0.41 3.18
CA ALA A 136 9.11 -1.58 3.54
C ALA A 136 8.07 -1.89 2.46
N TYR A 137 7.51 -0.86 1.84
CA TYR A 137 6.50 -0.97 0.78
C TYR A 137 7.09 -1.35 -0.58
N ASP A 138 8.41 -1.22 -0.73
CA ASP A 138 9.11 -1.68 -1.93
C ASP A 138 9.35 -3.19 -1.91
N ASN A 139 9.50 -3.77 -0.70
CA ASN A 139 9.83 -5.18 -0.46
C ASN A 139 8.62 -6.04 -0.06
N ASP A 140 7.40 -5.49 -0.04
CA ASP A 140 6.19 -6.18 0.46
C ASP A 140 5.69 -7.27 -0.52
N ASP A 141 6.47 -8.34 -0.69
CA ASP A 141 6.01 -9.68 -1.11
C ASP A 141 5.02 -10.27 -0.07
N GLU A 142 5.04 -9.75 1.17
CA GLU A 142 4.19 -10.20 2.29
C GLU A 142 2.68 -10.05 1.99
N GLN A 143 2.32 -9.07 1.17
CA GLN A 143 0.92 -8.83 0.80
C GLN A 143 0.44 -9.83 -0.26
N GLU A 144 1.31 -10.26 -1.18
CA GLU A 144 1.03 -11.41 -2.06
C GLU A 144 0.78 -12.67 -1.24
N GLU A 145 1.59 -12.92 -0.20
CA GLU A 145 1.42 -14.10 0.65
C GLU A 145 0.08 -14.08 1.41
N SER A 146 -0.35 -12.92 1.91
CA SER A 146 -1.65 -12.74 2.58
C SER A 146 -2.83 -12.95 1.64
N ASP A 147 -2.76 -12.40 0.42
CA ASP A 147 -3.81 -12.56 -0.59
C ASP A 147 -3.88 -14.00 -1.11
N ASP A 148 -2.74 -14.69 -1.26
CA ASP A 148 -2.68 -16.11 -1.60
C ASP A 148 -3.28 -16.97 -0.49
N GLN A 149 -3.00 -16.66 0.78
CA GLN A 149 -3.64 -17.34 1.90
C GLN A 149 -5.15 -17.13 1.90
N ARG A 150 -5.63 -15.91 1.60
CA ARG A 150 -7.06 -15.61 1.49
C ARG A 150 -7.70 -16.35 0.31
N ARG A 151 -7.04 -16.39 -0.84
CA ARG A 151 -7.52 -17.09 -2.05
C ARG A 151 -7.63 -18.59 -1.79
N ARG A 152 -6.62 -19.21 -1.16
CA ARG A 152 -6.65 -20.62 -0.75
C ARG A 152 -7.79 -20.93 0.24
N ARG A 153 -8.08 -20.02 1.19
CA ARG A 153 -9.23 -20.17 2.11
C ARG A 153 -10.56 -20.16 1.36
N LEU A 154 -10.74 -19.23 0.42
CA LEU A 154 -11.96 -19.13 -0.38
C LEU A 154 -12.16 -20.34 -1.30
N GLU A 155 -11.09 -20.86 -1.91
CA GLU A 155 -11.15 -22.08 -2.71
C GLU A 155 -11.54 -23.29 -1.87
N PHE A 156 -10.93 -23.45 -0.69
CA PHE A 156 -11.28 -24.52 0.24
C PHE A 156 -12.75 -24.45 0.66
N GLU A 157 -13.26 -23.25 0.97
CA GLU A 157 -14.66 -23.06 1.35
C GLU A 157 -15.61 -23.36 0.19
N ARG A 158 -15.27 -22.94 -1.03
CA ARG A 158 -16.03 -23.25 -2.25
C ARG A 158 -16.12 -24.76 -2.49
N ASP A 159 -15.02 -25.48 -2.34
CA ASP A 159 -14.99 -26.93 -2.53
C ASP A 159 -15.74 -27.67 -1.42
N ARG A 160 -15.72 -27.15 -0.18
CA ARG A 160 -16.54 -27.68 0.92
C ARG A 160 -18.03 -27.50 0.62
N LEU A 161 -18.44 -26.33 0.14
CA LEU A 161 -19.84 -26.06 -0.21
C LEU A 161 -20.34 -26.96 -1.34
N LYS A 162 -19.54 -27.19 -2.38
CA LYS A 162 -19.87 -28.13 -3.47
C LYS A 162 -20.14 -29.55 -2.96
N ARG A 163 -19.29 -30.06 -2.05
CA ARG A 163 -19.51 -31.40 -1.47
C ARG A 163 -20.80 -31.49 -0.67
N ILE A 164 -21.12 -30.45 0.11
CA ILE A 164 -22.38 -30.38 0.87
C ILE A 164 -23.57 -30.37 -0.08
N GLU A 165 -23.50 -29.61 -1.17
CA GLU A 165 -24.55 -29.55 -2.19
C GLU A 165 -24.78 -30.92 -2.86
N GLU A 166 -23.71 -31.61 -3.24
CA GLU A 166 -23.78 -32.97 -3.79
C GLU A 166 -24.42 -33.96 -2.81
N GLU A 167 -24.02 -33.94 -1.52
CA GLU A 167 -24.63 -34.79 -0.49
C GLU A 167 -26.13 -34.49 -0.30
N LEU A 168 -26.53 -33.22 -0.31
CA LEU A 168 -27.92 -32.82 -0.19
C LEU A 168 -28.75 -33.27 -1.41
N LEU A 169 -28.19 -33.20 -2.62
CA LEU A 169 -28.84 -33.70 -3.83
C LEU A 169 -29.05 -35.21 -3.77
N ILE A 170 -28.06 -35.98 -3.32
CA ILE A 170 -28.17 -37.43 -3.13
C ILE A 170 -29.25 -37.77 -2.10
N ARG A 171 -29.24 -37.08 -0.94
CA ARG A 171 -30.27 -37.29 0.10
C ARG A 171 -31.67 -36.95 -0.40
N ARG A 172 -31.82 -35.86 -1.17
CA ARG A 172 -33.10 -35.47 -1.77
C ARG A 172 -33.59 -36.52 -2.77
N ALA A 173 -32.72 -37.05 -3.62
CA ALA A 173 -33.06 -38.12 -4.56
C ALA A 173 -33.50 -39.40 -3.83
N ASN A 174 -32.81 -39.78 -2.75
CA ASN A 174 -33.19 -40.95 -1.95
C ASN A 174 -34.57 -40.77 -1.29
N LEU A 175 -34.87 -39.60 -0.72
CA LEU A 175 -36.18 -39.31 -0.13
C LEU A 175 -37.32 -39.34 -1.16
N LEU A 176 -37.07 -38.88 -2.38
CA LEU A 176 -38.03 -38.94 -3.50
C LEU A 176 -38.28 -40.38 -3.99
N ASN A 177 -37.31 -41.28 -3.84
CA ASN A 177 -37.47 -42.69 -4.16
C ASN A 177 -38.26 -43.44 -3.06
N TYR A 178 -38.04 -43.10 -1.78
CA TYR A 178 -38.78 -43.68 -0.64
C TYR A 178 -40.26 -43.29 -0.55
N THR A 179 -40.68 -42.22 -1.23
CA THR A 179 -42.08 -41.72 -1.22
C THR A 179 -42.90 -42.24 -2.39
N LYS A 180 -42.32 -43.08 -3.25
CA LYS A 180 -42.98 -43.70 -4.41
C LYS A 180 -43.33 -45.19 -4.21
N GLU A 181 -43.01 -45.77 -3.06
CA GLU A 181 -43.49 -47.08 -2.59
C GLU A 181 -44.69 -46.90 -1.64
#